data_AF-A0A953YI63-F1
#
_entry.id   AF-A0A953YI63-F1
#
_cell.length_a   1.000
_cell.length_b   1.000
_cell.length_c   1.000
_cell.angle_alpha   90.00
_cell.angle_beta   90.00
_cell.angle_gamma   90.00
#
_symmetry.space_group_name_H-M   'P 1'
#
loop_
_entity.id
_entity.type
_entity.pdbx_description
1 polymer ?
#
loop_
_entity_poly.entity_id
_entity_poly.type
_entity_poly.pdbx_seq_one_letter_code
_entity_poly.pdbx_strand_id
1 'polypeptide(L)' 'QPSIIREMARTLKRIRDQRGLAIVVSEQVLRFALDVADRVLVIENGEFVHEAPRNRIDEDKVSRFLSV' A
#
# COMPACT_ATOMS: atom_id res chain seq x y z
N GLN A 1 -13.00 -13.90 0.69
CA GLN A 1 -13.37 -13.61 2.10
C GLN A 1 -12.87 -12.22 2.49
N PRO A 2 -13.72 -11.18 2.48
CA PRO A 2 -13.27 -9.77 2.58
C PRO A 2 -12.82 -9.30 3.98
N SER A 3 -13.01 -10.10 5.04
CA SER A 3 -12.78 -9.67 6.43
C SER A 3 -11.32 -9.72 6.87
N ILE A 4 -10.57 -10.76 6.51
CA ILE A 4 -9.20 -11.00 7.01
C ILE A 4 -8.25 -9.90 6.54
N ILE A 5 -8.27 -9.55 5.25
CA ILE A 5 -7.39 -8.52 4.67
C ILE A 5 -7.57 -7.17 5.38
N ARG A 6 -8.82 -6.77 5.65
CA ARG A 6 -9.10 -5.52 6.39
C ARG A 6 -8.65 -5.59 7.86
N GLU A 7 -8.74 -6.76 8.48
CA GLU A 7 -8.28 -6.96 9.85
C GLU A 7 -6.76 -6.93 9.97
N MET A 8 -6.06 -7.55 9.00
CA MET A 8 -4.61 -7.43 8.85
C MET A 8 -4.19 -5.98 8.69
N ALA A 9 -4.86 -5.22 7.82
CA ALA A 9 -4.58 -3.81 7.62
C ALA A 9 -4.65 -3.02 8.93
N ARG A 10 -5.76 -3.17 9.67
CA ARG A 10 -5.94 -2.51 10.98
C ARG A 10 -4.86 -2.92 11.98
N THR A 11 -4.48 -4.19 12.01
CA THR A 11 -3.47 -4.70 12.93
C THR A 11 -2.09 -4.13 12.61
N LEU A 12 -1.71 -4.07 11.34
CA LEU A 12 -0.45 -3.46 10.90
C LEU A 12 -0.39 -1.97 11.27
N LYS A 13 -1.47 -1.21 11.03
CA LYS A 13 -1.54 0.19 11.49
C LYS A 13 -1.33 0.31 12.99
N ARG A 14 -2.06 -0.47 13.78
CA ARG A 14 -1.96 -0.43 15.23
C ARG A 14 -0.55 -0.74 15.72
N ILE A 15 0.13 -1.72 15.13
CA ILE A 15 1.52 -2.06 15.49
C ILE A 15 2.46 -0.90 15.16
N ARG A 16 2.35 -0.32 13.96
CA ARG A 16 3.13 0.85 13.53
C ARG A 16 2.98 2.00 14.53
N ASP A 17 1.73 2.36 14.85
CA ASP A 17 1.41 3.54 15.65
C ASP A 17 1.78 3.34 17.13
N GLN A 18 1.57 2.14 17.68
CA GLN A 18 1.86 1.85 19.09
C GLN A 18 3.35 1.63 19.37
N ARG A 19 4.10 1.12 18.40
CA ARG A 19 5.52 0.75 18.60
C ARG A 19 6.50 1.67 17.86
N GLY A 20 6.01 2.63 17.08
CA GLY A 20 6.84 3.51 16.26
C GLY A 20 7.64 2.76 15.19
N LEU A 21 7.14 1.61 14.73
CA LEU A 21 7.84 0.75 13.78
C LEU A 21 7.62 1.22 12.34
N ALA A 22 8.69 1.23 11.55
CA ALA A 22 8.57 1.29 10.09
C ALA A 22 8.13 -0.09 9.57
N ILE A 23 7.07 -0.11 8.75
CA ILE A 23 6.54 -1.33 8.13
C ILE A 23 6.58 -1.14 6.62
N VAL A 24 7.24 -2.06 5.91
CA VAL A 24 7.22 -2.13 4.44
C VAL A 24 6.29 -3.27 4.04
N VAL A 25 5.34 -2.97 3.17
CA VAL A 25 4.36 -3.93 2.63
C VAL A 25 4.51 -3.96 1.12
N SER A 26 4.72 -5.16 0.56
CA SER A 26 4.81 -5.40 -0.88
C SER A 26 3.63 -6.27 -1.30
N GLU A 27 2.71 -5.69 -2.06
CA GLU A 27 1.40 -6.28 -2.36
C GLU A 27 0.96 -5.91 -3.77
N GLN A 28 0.34 -6.86 -4.49
CA GLN A 28 -0.26 -6.62 -5.80
C GLN A 28 -1.70 -6.07 -5.68
N VAL A 29 -2.36 -6.30 -4.54
CA VAL A 29 -3.72 -5.81 -4.28
C VAL A 29 -3.66 -4.34 -3.87
N LEU A 30 -3.77 -3.44 -4.86
CA LEU A 30 -3.66 -1.99 -4.67
C LEU A 30 -4.48 -1.47 -3.49
N ARG A 31 -5.75 -1.90 -3.39
CA ARG A 31 -6.65 -1.46 -2.32
C ARG A 31 -6.11 -1.77 -0.93
N PHE A 32 -5.48 -2.94 -0.74
CA PHE A 32 -4.89 -3.28 0.54
C PHE A 32 -3.64 -2.43 0.82
N ALA A 33 -2.74 -2.31 -0.16
CA ALA A 33 -1.56 -1.45 -0.03
C ALA A 33 -1.94 -0.01 0.36
N LEU A 34 -2.94 0.56 -0.31
CA LEU A 34 -3.50 1.87 -0.01
C LEU A 34 -4.19 1.95 1.35
N ASP A 35 -4.78 0.86 1.82
CA ASP A 35 -5.41 0.81 3.13
C ASP A 35 -4.36 0.88 4.25
N VAL A 36 -3.14 0.36 4.09
CA VAL A 36 -2.09 0.38 5.14
C VAL A 36 -1.04 1.47 5.01
N ALA A 37 -0.77 1.95 3.80
CA ALA A 37 0.40 2.77 3.50
C ALA A 37 0.21 4.26 3.83
N ASP A 38 1.27 4.87 4.36
CA ASP A 38 1.40 6.33 4.46
C ASP A 38 2.03 6.93 3.19
N ARG A 39 2.90 6.14 2.54
CA ARG A 39 3.57 6.41 1.26
C ARG A 39 3.51 5.15 0.40
N VAL A 40 3.32 5.33 -0.89
CA VAL A 40 3.27 4.24 -1.86
C VAL A 40 4.40 4.43 -2.86
N LEU A 41 5.09 3.34 -3.15
CA LEU A 41 6.04 3.23 -4.25
C LEU A 41 5.52 2.17 -5.21
N VAL A 42 5.61 2.44 -6.51
CA VAL A 42 5.25 1.49 -7.57
C VAL A 42 6.53 1.06 -8.26
N ILE A 43 6.73 -0.26 -8.33
CA ILE A 43 7.84 -0.88 -9.05
C ILE A 43 7.28 -1.55 -10.30
N GLU A 44 7.86 -1.25 -11.45
CA GLU A 44 7.57 -1.90 -12.73
C GLU A 44 8.89 -2.24 -13.41
N ASN A 45 9.05 -3.49 -13.84
CA ASN A 45 10.29 -3.98 -14.49
C ASN A 45 11.59 -3.70 -13.70
N GLY A 46 11.51 -3.70 -12.36
CA GLY A 46 12.66 -3.46 -11.48
C GLY A 46 12.95 -1.98 -11.20
N GLU A 47 12.18 -1.06 -11.77
CA GLU A 47 12.37 0.39 -11.61
C GLU A 47 11.23 1.03 -10.81
N PHE A 48 11.54 2.05 -10.01
CA PHE A 48 10.54 2.84 -9.31
C PHE A 48 9.91 3.86 -10.26
N VAL A 49 8.69 3.59 -10.72
CA VAL A 49 7.99 4.43 -11.72
C VAL A 49 7.04 5.45 -11.09
N HIS A 50 6.71 5.29 -9.80
CA HIS A 50 5.85 6.22 -9.10
C HIS A 50 6.13 6.23 -7.59
N GLU A 51 6.06 7.42 -7.00
CA GLU A 51 6.08 7.63 -5.56
C GLU A 51 5.11 8.75 -5.18
N ALA A 52 4.26 8.49 -4.19
CA ALA A 52 3.38 9.52 -3.65
C ALA A 52 3.01 9.24 -2.18
N PRO A 53 2.79 10.29 -1.36
CA PRO A 53 2.09 10.11 -0.09
C PRO A 53 0.64 9.65 -0.37
N ARG A 54 0.06 8.89 0.56
CA ARG A 54 -1.27 8.29 0.40
C ARG A 54 -2.38 9.31 0.08
N ASN A 55 -2.25 10.55 0.55
CA ASN A 55 -3.22 11.63 0.33
C ASN A 55 -3.08 12.33 -1.03
N ARG A 56 -2.05 12.03 -1.83
CA ARG A 56 -1.83 12.59 -3.17
C ARG A 56 -1.74 11.52 -4.25
N ILE A 57 -2.06 10.27 -3.91
CA ILE A 57 -2.04 9.18 -4.87
C ILE A 57 -3.25 9.27 -5.81
N ASP A 58 -2.99 9.08 -7.10
CA ASP A 58 -4.00 8.88 -8.11
C ASP A 58 -4.21 7.37 -8.28
N GLU A 59 -5.28 6.84 -7.68
CA GLU A 59 -5.55 5.39 -7.66
C GLU A 59 -5.79 4.83 -9.06
N ASP A 60 -6.43 5.60 -9.94
CA ASP A 60 -6.69 5.19 -11.33
C ASP A 60 -5.38 5.09 -12.12
N LYS A 61 -4.49 6.07 -11.94
CA LYS A 61 -3.15 6.03 -12.56
C LYS A 61 -2.34 4.85 -12.03
N VAL A 62 -2.36 4.59 -10.73
CA VAL A 62 -1.58 3.50 -10.13
C VAL A 62 -2.12 2.12 -10.52
N SER A 63 -3.45 1.97 -10.62
CA SER A 63 -4.07 0.72 -11.06
C SER A 63 -3.63 0.30 -12.47
N ARG A 64 -3.30 1.25 -13.35
CA ARG A 64 -2.81 0.95 -14.71
C ARG A 64 -1.45 0.27 -14.72
N PHE A 65 -0.56 0.60 -13.77
CA PHE A 65 0.73 -0.08 -13.63
C PHE A 65 0.59 -1.54 -13.14
N LEU A 66 -0.56 -1.91 -12.57
CA LEU A 66 -0.80 -3.23 -11.97
C LEU A 66 -1.70 -4.13 -12.84
N SER A 67 -2.10 -3.67 -14.04
CA SER A 67 -3.09 -4.34 -14.90
C SER A 67 -2.47 -5.30 -15.94
N VAL A 68 -1.23 -5.75 -15.72
CA VAL A 68 -0.52 -6.71 -16.59
C VAL A 68 -0.66 -8.13 -16.06
#